data_AF-A0A917IYL0-F1
#
_entry.id   AF-A0A917IYL0-F1
#
_cell.length_a   1.000
_cell.length_b   1.000
_cell.length_c   1.000
_cell.angle_alpha   90.00
_cell.angle_beta   90.00
_cell.angle_gamma   90.00
#
_symmetry.space_group_name_H-M   'P 1'
#
loop_
_entity.id
_entity.type
_entity.pdbx_description
1 polymer ?
#
loop_
_entity_poly.entity_id
_entity_poly.type
_entity_poly.pdbx_seq_one_letter_code
_entity_poly.pdbx_strand_id
1 'polypeptide(L)'
;MTSQHTDQPQFQTCPRHPDQIAYTRCGRCGRPTCTQCQVPLEVGMMCVDCRDEHIRNAPKIKYAKTAPTMTYALIGINVVAYILQWLIPNYWMLRTFLFNPLYVQITGEWWRVLTSGFIHAQANPTHLLLNMFSLWIFGKAIEPMLGKWRYLLVYLLSILGGSAGVWFFGELMGGLNTNTVGASGGIFGLFGAFFVLTKLRGGESRPITILIVINFVYGFLFPGISWQAHLGGLVIGALVTWILQRVDGATRRQ
;
A
#
# COMPACT_ATOMS: atom_id res chain seq x y z
N MET A 1 26.38 73.43 -1.80
CA MET A 1 24.99 73.07 -2.16
C MET A 1 24.99 71.60 -2.55
N THR A 2 24.68 70.72 -1.60
CA THR A 2 24.62 69.25 -1.76
C THR A 2 23.32 68.86 -2.42
N SER A 3 23.37 68.35 -3.66
CA SER A 3 22.21 67.78 -4.35
C SER A 3 21.86 66.43 -3.75
N GLN A 4 20.72 66.38 -3.04
CA GLN A 4 20.11 65.15 -2.56
C GLN A 4 19.59 64.34 -3.75
N HIS A 5 20.18 63.19 -4.00
CA HIS A 5 19.66 62.18 -4.92
C HIS A 5 18.49 61.48 -4.21
N THR A 6 17.25 61.79 -4.59
CA THR A 6 16.08 61.03 -4.14
C THR A 6 16.01 59.72 -4.91
N ASP A 7 16.49 58.63 -4.32
CA ASP A 7 16.30 57.26 -4.81
C ASP A 7 14.81 56.87 -4.65
N GLN A 8 14.04 57.01 -5.73
CA GLN A 8 12.69 56.46 -5.82
C GLN A 8 12.82 54.93 -6.03
N PRO A 9 12.15 54.08 -5.23
CA PRO A 9 12.17 52.65 -5.46
C PRO A 9 11.52 52.35 -6.83
N GLN A 10 12.32 51.92 -7.81
CA GLN A 10 11.80 51.45 -9.09
C GLN A 10 10.88 50.25 -8.85
N PHE A 11 9.57 50.50 -8.92
CA PHE A 11 8.55 49.45 -8.85
C PHE A 11 8.76 48.50 -10.02
N GLN A 12 9.15 47.26 -9.70
CA GLN A 12 9.35 46.24 -10.71
C GLN A 12 7.99 45.63 -11.06
N THR A 13 7.73 45.44 -12.35
CA THR A 13 6.49 44.85 -12.85
C THR A 13 6.64 43.35 -13.03
N CYS A 14 5.52 42.62 -12.99
CA CYS A 14 5.55 41.19 -13.22
C CYS A 14 5.86 40.88 -14.69
N PRO A 15 6.82 40.00 -15.02
CA PRO A 15 7.11 39.65 -16.41
C PRO A 15 5.91 39.06 -17.19
N ARG A 16 4.94 38.47 -16.48
CA ARG A 16 3.73 37.89 -17.06
C ARG A 16 2.56 38.87 -17.14
N HIS A 17 2.55 39.87 -16.26
CA HIS A 17 1.55 40.94 -16.19
C HIS A 17 2.29 42.27 -16.04
N PRO A 18 2.77 42.87 -17.16
CA PRO A 18 3.58 44.09 -17.13
C PRO A 18 2.83 45.31 -16.57
N ASP A 19 1.51 45.25 -16.57
CA ASP A 19 0.57 46.22 -15.99
C ASP A 19 0.44 46.11 -14.46
N GLN A 20 0.96 45.04 -13.86
CA GLN A 20 0.84 44.77 -12.43
C GLN A 20 2.17 45.02 -11.70
N ILE A 21 2.12 45.80 -10.63
CA ILE A 21 3.27 46.03 -9.74
C ILE A 21 3.52 44.76 -8.92
N ALA A 22 4.78 44.33 -8.86
CA ALA A 22 5.21 43.18 -8.08
C ALA A 22 5.91 43.62 -6.79
N TYR A 23 5.26 43.35 -5.65
CA TYR A 23 5.80 43.66 -4.32
C TYR A 23 6.71 42.57 -3.76
N THR A 24 6.76 41.40 -4.39
CA THR A 24 7.54 40.24 -3.90
C THR A 24 8.34 39.60 -5.04
N ARG A 25 9.38 38.85 -4.66
CA ARG A 25 10.28 38.15 -5.60
C ARG A 25 10.28 36.66 -5.35
N CYS A 26 10.14 35.87 -6.42
CA CYS A 26 10.10 34.42 -6.35
C CYS A 26 11.32 33.89 -5.59
N GLY A 27 11.12 33.09 -4.54
CA GLY A 27 12.22 32.54 -3.73
C GLY A 27 13.16 31.59 -4.50
N ARG A 28 12.76 31.15 -5.70
CA ARG A 28 13.54 30.25 -6.55
C ARG A 28 14.33 30.98 -7.64
N CYS A 29 13.68 31.86 -8.41
CA CYS A 29 14.31 32.51 -9.57
C CYS A 29 14.52 34.02 -9.40
N GLY A 30 14.13 34.62 -8.27
CA GLY A 30 14.32 36.04 -7.95
C GLY A 30 13.47 37.03 -8.76
N ARG A 31 12.64 36.54 -9.70
CA ARG A 31 11.81 37.39 -10.56
C ARG A 31 10.68 38.09 -9.79
N PRO A 32 10.34 39.34 -10.14
CA PRO A 32 9.19 40.05 -9.55
C PRO A 32 7.89 39.31 -9.85
N THR A 33 7.05 39.11 -8.83
CA THR A 33 5.83 38.30 -8.94
C THR A 33 4.61 39.07 -8.41
N CYS A 34 3.64 39.39 -9.27
CA CYS A 34 2.37 39.98 -8.84
C CYS A 34 1.52 38.95 -8.07
N THR A 35 0.54 39.41 -7.29
CA THR A 35 -0.32 38.55 -6.43
C THR A 35 -1.00 37.41 -7.18
N GLN A 36 -1.34 37.61 -8.46
CA GLN A 36 -1.96 36.57 -9.31
C GLN A 36 -0.98 35.47 -9.74
N CYS A 37 0.32 35.75 -9.75
CA CYS A 37 1.36 34.81 -10.15
C CYS A 37 2.09 34.16 -8.97
N GLN A 38 1.68 34.48 -7.74
CA GLN A 38 2.28 33.92 -6.52
C GLN A 38 1.67 32.55 -6.22
N VAL A 39 2.53 31.59 -5.92
CA VAL A 39 2.19 30.26 -5.42
C VAL A 39 2.74 30.19 -3.99
N PRO A 40 1.89 30.13 -2.96
CA PRO A 40 2.34 30.09 -1.57
C PRO A 40 3.10 28.78 -1.28
N LEU A 41 4.14 28.87 -0.45
CA LEU A 41 4.89 27.72 0.09
C LEU A 41 4.84 27.76 1.62
N GLU A 42 5.32 26.69 2.29
CA GLU A 42 5.47 26.67 3.76
C GLU A 42 6.32 27.85 4.26
N VAL A 43 7.34 28.24 3.50
CA VAL A 43 8.15 29.43 3.76
C VAL A 43 8.30 30.22 2.46
N GLY A 44 7.66 31.40 2.42
CA GLY A 44 7.72 32.32 1.28
C GLY A 44 6.77 31.95 0.14
N MET A 45 7.14 32.31 -1.09
CA MET A 45 6.34 32.04 -2.28
C MET A 45 7.22 31.78 -3.51
N MET A 46 6.64 31.09 -4.48
CA MET A 46 7.25 30.79 -5.79
C MET A 46 6.37 31.37 -6.91
N CYS A 47 6.96 31.76 -8.04
CA CYS A 47 6.17 32.15 -9.21
C CYS A 47 5.59 30.94 -9.94
N VAL A 48 4.46 31.13 -10.65
CA VAL A 48 3.80 30.10 -11.46
C VAL A 48 4.73 29.42 -12.47
N ASP A 49 5.67 30.15 -13.09
CA ASP A 49 6.58 29.57 -14.09
C ASP A 49 7.54 28.56 -13.45
N CYS A 50 8.07 28.88 -12.26
CA CYS A 50 8.94 27.99 -11.50
C CYS A 50 8.18 26.78 -10.94
N ARG A 51 6.90 26.96 -10.56
CA ARG A 51 6.02 25.83 -10.21
C ARG A 51 5.82 24.92 -11.41
N ASP A 52 5.47 25.48 -12.55
CA ASP A 52 5.20 24.70 -13.76
C ASP A 52 6.46 23.98 -14.25
N GLU A 53 7.62 24.62 -14.14
CA GLU A 53 8.91 23.98 -14.40
C GLU A 53 9.20 22.85 -13.41
N HIS A 54 8.92 23.05 -12.11
CA HIS A 54 9.05 21.99 -11.11
C HIS A 54 8.15 20.79 -11.42
N ILE A 55 6.90 21.04 -11.84
CA ILE A 55 5.96 19.99 -12.25
C ILE A 55 6.45 19.28 -13.52
N ARG A 56 6.92 20.02 -14.53
CA ARG A 56 7.44 19.45 -15.78
C ARG A 56 8.67 18.57 -15.55
N ASN A 57 9.55 19.00 -14.66
CA ASN A 57 10.79 18.31 -14.31
C ASN A 57 10.61 17.31 -13.16
N ALA A 58 9.41 17.17 -12.60
CA ALA A 58 9.13 16.17 -11.59
C ALA A 58 9.44 14.78 -12.20
N PRO A 59 10.16 13.91 -11.48
CA PRO A 59 10.52 12.60 -12.00
C PRO A 59 9.26 11.84 -12.40
N LYS A 60 9.07 11.64 -13.71
CA LYS A 60 7.99 10.81 -14.22
C LYS A 60 8.30 9.39 -13.79
N ILE A 61 7.50 8.86 -12.87
CA ILE A 61 7.57 7.45 -12.48
C ILE A 61 7.28 6.62 -13.74
N LYS A 62 8.33 6.09 -14.37
CA LYS A 62 8.19 5.12 -15.45
C LYS A 62 7.69 3.82 -14.81
N TYR A 63 6.37 3.63 -14.78
CA TYR A 63 5.80 2.31 -14.50
C TYR A 63 6.36 1.35 -15.54
N ALA A 64 7.18 0.37 -15.12
CA ALA A 64 7.56 -0.71 -15.99
C ALA A 64 6.27 -1.33 -16.54
N LYS A 65 6.09 -1.33 -17.86
CA LYS A 65 4.94 -1.93 -18.57
C LYS A 65 4.93 -3.47 -18.49
N THR A 66 5.49 -4.05 -17.43
CA THR A 66 5.32 -5.47 -17.15
C THR A 66 3.93 -5.65 -16.56
N ALA A 67 3.05 -6.34 -17.29
CA ALA A 67 1.76 -6.75 -16.74
C ALA A 67 1.99 -7.51 -15.41
N PRO A 68 1.15 -7.29 -14.39
CA PRO A 68 1.29 -7.93 -13.08
C PRO A 68 0.86 -9.41 -13.15
N THR A 69 1.66 -10.24 -13.82
CA THR A 69 1.28 -11.61 -14.16
C THR A 69 0.99 -12.45 -12.92
N MET A 70 1.74 -12.24 -11.84
CA MET A 70 1.53 -12.97 -10.59
C MET A 70 0.26 -12.53 -9.87
N THR A 71 -0.05 -11.23 -9.90
CA THR A 71 -1.31 -10.72 -9.37
C THR A 71 -2.51 -11.36 -10.06
N TYR A 72 -2.50 -11.41 -11.40
CA TYR A 72 -3.58 -12.05 -12.14
C TYR A 72 -3.64 -13.57 -11.93
N ALA A 73 -2.49 -14.23 -11.81
CA ALA A 73 -2.44 -15.66 -11.48
C ALA A 73 -3.07 -15.93 -10.10
N LEU A 74 -2.73 -15.14 -9.08
CA LEU A 74 -3.31 -15.27 -7.74
C LEU A 74 -4.82 -15.00 -7.74
N ILE A 75 -5.28 -13.97 -8.48
CA ILE A 75 -6.72 -13.71 -8.64
C ILE A 75 -7.40 -14.91 -9.30
N GLY A 76 -6.84 -15.42 -10.40
CA GLY A 76 -7.37 -16.59 -11.11
C GLY A 76 -7.46 -17.82 -10.22
N ILE A 77 -6.42 -18.11 -9.44
CA ILE A 77 -6.41 -19.24 -8.48
C ILE A 77 -7.54 -19.10 -7.46
N ASN A 78 -7.71 -17.92 -6.86
CA ASN A 78 -8.77 -17.70 -5.86
C ASN A 78 -10.17 -17.80 -6.46
N VAL A 79 -10.38 -17.26 -7.66
CA VAL A 79 -11.67 -17.34 -8.36
C VAL A 79 -12.00 -18.79 -8.74
N VAL A 80 -11.03 -19.53 -9.29
CA VAL A 80 -11.21 -20.95 -9.63
C VAL A 80 -11.48 -21.77 -8.37
N ALA A 81 -10.72 -21.58 -7.29
CA ALA A 81 -10.95 -22.25 -6.02
C ALA A 81 -12.36 -21.97 -5.47
N TYR A 82 -12.83 -20.73 -5.55
CA TYR A 82 -14.18 -20.37 -5.12
C TYR A 82 -15.27 -21.01 -5.99
N ILE A 83 -15.08 -21.08 -7.31
CA ILE A 83 -15.99 -21.82 -8.20
C ILE A 83 -16.04 -23.30 -7.81
N LEU A 84 -14.88 -23.92 -7.59
CA LEU A 84 -14.78 -25.32 -7.17
C LEU A 84 -15.43 -25.57 -5.81
N GLN A 85 -15.42 -24.60 -4.89
CA GLN A 85 -16.15 -24.72 -3.62
C GLN A 85 -17.66 -24.92 -3.84
N TRP A 86 -18.24 -24.31 -4.88
CA TRP A 86 -19.66 -24.45 -5.23
C TRP A 86 -19.96 -25.71 -6.03
N LEU A 87 -19.03 -26.16 -6.88
CA LEU A 87 -19.21 -27.34 -7.71
C LEU A 87 -19.03 -28.65 -6.93
N ILE A 88 -18.16 -28.67 -5.91
CA ILE A 88 -17.87 -29.86 -5.12
C ILE A 88 -18.85 -29.93 -3.93
N PRO A 89 -19.67 -31.01 -3.82
CA PRO A 89 -20.69 -31.11 -2.77
C PRO A 89 -20.17 -31.14 -1.33
N ASN A 90 -21.09 -31.05 -0.38
CA ASN A 90 -20.85 -31.23 1.06
C ASN A 90 -19.88 -30.24 1.72
N TYR A 91 -19.67 -29.07 1.09
CA TYR A 91 -18.69 -28.08 1.56
C TYR A 91 -17.27 -28.67 1.65
N TRP A 92 -16.96 -29.68 0.83
CA TRP A 92 -15.71 -30.45 0.95
C TRP A 92 -14.47 -29.54 0.86
N MET A 93 -14.41 -28.68 -0.16
CA MET A 93 -13.31 -27.71 -0.33
C MET A 93 -13.12 -26.83 0.91
N LEU A 94 -14.22 -26.27 1.43
CA LEU A 94 -14.18 -25.43 2.63
C LEU A 94 -13.67 -26.22 3.84
N ARG A 95 -14.22 -27.41 4.09
CA ARG A 95 -13.85 -28.27 5.23
C ARG A 95 -12.42 -28.80 5.14
N THR A 96 -11.88 -29.01 3.94
CA THR A 96 -10.52 -29.52 3.71
C THR A 96 -9.44 -28.44 3.82
N PHE A 97 -9.77 -27.18 3.52
CA PHE A 97 -8.76 -26.10 3.45
C PHE A 97 -8.95 -24.99 4.49
N LEU A 98 -10.07 -24.94 5.22
CA LEU A 98 -10.23 -23.96 6.31
C LEU A 98 -9.15 -24.13 7.37
N PHE A 99 -8.73 -23.00 7.92
CA PHE A 99 -7.77 -23.00 9.00
C PHE A 99 -8.48 -22.84 10.33
N ASN A 100 -8.20 -23.76 11.25
CA ASN A 100 -8.58 -23.70 12.65
C ASN A 100 -7.38 -24.19 13.47
N PRO A 101 -6.78 -23.33 14.33
CA PRO A 101 -5.58 -23.67 15.08
C PRO A 101 -5.73 -24.97 15.88
N LEU A 102 -6.83 -25.12 16.64
CA LEU A 102 -7.08 -26.31 17.45
C LEU A 102 -7.20 -27.57 16.57
N TYR A 103 -7.90 -27.47 15.44
CA TYR A 103 -8.04 -28.59 14.51
C TYR A 103 -6.68 -29.02 13.93
N VAL A 104 -5.86 -28.07 13.49
CA VAL A 104 -4.52 -28.34 12.96
C VAL A 104 -3.63 -28.95 14.03
N GLN A 105 -3.72 -28.46 15.27
CA GLN A 105 -2.96 -29.00 16.40
C GLN A 105 -3.30 -30.48 16.67
N ILE A 106 -4.57 -30.86 16.56
CA ILE A 106 -5.03 -32.24 16.81
C ILE A 106 -4.74 -33.17 15.62
N THR A 107 -4.90 -32.68 14.39
CA THR A 107 -4.87 -33.52 13.18
C THR A 107 -3.52 -33.52 12.45
N GLY A 108 -2.67 -32.52 12.69
CA GLY A 108 -1.39 -32.35 12.00
C GLY A 108 -1.52 -31.84 10.56
N GLU A 109 -2.69 -31.33 10.15
CA GLU A 109 -2.98 -30.90 8.79
C GLU A 109 -2.40 -29.50 8.45
N TRP A 110 -1.07 -29.37 8.51
CA TRP A 110 -0.35 -28.09 8.41
C TRP A 110 -0.52 -27.35 7.08
N TRP A 111 -0.92 -28.03 6.00
CA TRP A 111 -1.21 -27.36 4.72
C TRP A 111 -2.32 -26.31 4.84
N ARG A 112 -3.22 -26.43 5.83
CA ARG A 112 -4.32 -25.48 6.10
C ARG A 112 -3.81 -24.08 6.44
N VAL A 113 -2.63 -23.97 7.04
CA VAL A 113 -2.00 -22.70 7.41
C VAL A 113 -1.77 -21.82 6.19
N LEU A 114 -1.48 -22.42 5.02
CA LEU A 114 -1.30 -21.70 3.75
C LEU A 114 -2.56 -21.73 2.88
N THR A 115 -3.17 -22.91 2.74
CA THR A 115 -4.28 -23.14 1.79
C THR A 115 -5.56 -22.41 2.17
N SER A 116 -5.78 -22.12 3.46
CA SER A 116 -6.89 -21.28 3.92
C SER A 116 -6.90 -19.89 3.30
N GLY A 117 -5.73 -19.38 2.89
CA GLY A 117 -5.58 -18.11 2.18
C GLY A 117 -6.17 -18.11 0.75
N PHE A 118 -6.57 -19.26 0.22
CA PHE A 118 -7.07 -19.43 -1.15
C PHE A 118 -8.53 -19.86 -1.25
N ILE A 119 -9.17 -20.15 -0.11
CA ILE A 119 -10.60 -20.45 -0.03
C ILE A 119 -11.34 -19.30 0.64
N HIS A 120 -12.62 -19.14 0.33
CA HIS A 120 -13.44 -18.03 0.83
C HIS A 120 -14.74 -18.54 1.47
N ALA A 121 -15.39 -17.69 2.27
CA ALA A 121 -16.67 -18.00 2.86
C ALA A 121 -17.75 -18.15 1.77
N GLN A 122 -18.28 -19.37 1.56
CA GLN A 122 -19.22 -19.67 0.47
C GLN A 122 -20.49 -18.82 0.55
N ALA A 123 -21.03 -18.60 1.75
CA ALA A 123 -22.22 -17.79 1.94
C ALA A 123 -21.98 -16.27 1.76
N ASN A 124 -20.74 -15.83 1.52
CA ASN A 124 -20.40 -14.41 1.40
C ASN A 124 -19.54 -14.13 0.14
N PRO A 125 -20.16 -13.99 -1.04
CA PRO A 125 -19.46 -13.63 -2.27
C PRO A 125 -18.72 -12.28 -2.18
N THR A 126 -19.22 -11.34 -1.40
CA THR A 126 -18.61 -10.02 -1.19
C THR A 126 -17.21 -10.14 -0.59
N HIS A 127 -16.97 -11.15 0.24
CA HIS A 127 -15.63 -11.42 0.78
C HIS A 127 -14.61 -11.72 -0.32
N LEU A 128 -14.96 -12.57 -1.31
CA LEU A 128 -14.10 -12.82 -2.46
C LEU A 128 -13.92 -11.54 -3.28
N LEU A 129 -15.02 -10.84 -3.60
CA LEU A 129 -14.98 -9.65 -4.46
C LEU A 129 -14.05 -8.58 -3.89
N LEU A 130 -14.18 -8.25 -2.60
CA LEU A 130 -13.34 -7.24 -1.94
C LEU A 130 -11.88 -7.68 -1.84
N ASN A 131 -11.61 -8.97 -1.62
CA ASN A 131 -10.24 -9.49 -1.64
C ASN A 131 -9.62 -9.38 -3.03
N MET A 132 -10.32 -9.79 -4.08
CA MET A 132 -9.80 -9.73 -5.45
C MET A 132 -9.63 -8.31 -5.94
N PHE A 133 -10.54 -7.40 -5.57
CA PHE A 133 -10.41 -5.98 -5.86
C PHE A 133 -9.18 -5.37 -5.17
N SER A 134 -8.97 -5.68 -3.89
CA SER A 134 -7.79 -5.22 -3.15
C SER A 134 -6.50 -5.81 -3.71
N LEU A 135 -6.49 -7.11 -4.01
CA LEU A 135 -5.35 -7.78 -4.61
C LEU A 135 -5.01 -7.20 -5.98
N TRP A 136 -6.01 -6.83 -6.78
CA TRP A 136 -5.81 -6.18 -8.07
C TRP A 136 -5.16 -4.79 -7.93
N ILE A 137 -5.67 -3.94 -7.02
CA ILE A 137 -5.12 -2.59 -6.80
C ILE A 137 -3.68 -2.67 -6.30
N PHE A 138 -3.47 -3.40 -5.21
CA PHE A 138 -2.17 -3.43 -4.53
C PHE A 138 -1.16 -4.31 -5.27
N GLY A 139 -1.59 -5.42 -5.86
CA GLY A 139 -0.74 -6.24 -6.71
C GLY A 139 -0.22 -5.47 -7.93
N LYS A 140 -1.08 -4.68 -8.59
CA LYS A 140 -0.65 -3.79 -9.68
C LYS A 140 0.37 -2.74 -9.27
N ALA A 141 0.25 -2.21 -8.05
CA ALA A 141 1.18 -1.21 -7.55
C ALA A 141 2.53 -1.84 -7.15
N ILE A 142 2.49 -2.97 -6.44
CA ILE A 142 3.66 -3.55 -5.76
C ILE A 142 4.46 -4.50 -6.65
N GLU A 143 3.80 -5.32 -7.49
CA GLU A 143 4.48 -6.32 -8.31
C GLU A 143 5.54 -5.71 -9.25
N PRO A 144 5.29 -4.58 -9.94
CA PRO A 144 6.33 -3.91 -10.73
C PRO A 144 7.48 -3.33 -9.89
N MET A 145 7.24 -3.06 -8.60
CA MET A 145 8.24 -2.50 -7.69
C MET A 145 9.17 -3.58 -7.11
N LEU A 146 8.65 -4.79 -6.89
CA LEU A 146 9.39 -5.92 -6.29
C LEU A 146 9.85 -6.96 -7.31
N GLY A 147 9.17 -7.07 -8.45
CA GLY A 147 9.27 -8.20 -9.36
C GLY A 147 8.43 -9.40 -8.90
N LYS A 148 8.06 -10.25 -9.87
CA LYS A 148 7.09 -11.35 -9.71
C LYS A 148 7.34 -12.26 -8.51
N TRP A 149 8.58 -12.71 -8.31
CA TRP A 149 8.91 -13.71 -7.30
C TRP A 149 8.97 -13.14 -5.88
N ARG A 150 9.47 -11.91 -5.74
CA ARG A 150 9.52 -11.24 -4.44
C ARG A 150 8.13 -10.81 -4.00
N TYR A 151 7.31 -10.34 -4.94
CA TYR A 151 5.88 -10.11 -4.71
C TYR A 151 5.17 -11.38 -4.25
N LEU A 152 5.36 -12.50 -4.95
CA LEU A 152 4.78 -13.78 -4.56
C LEU A 152 5.23 -14.21 -3.16
N LEU A 153 6.53 -14.10 -2.87
CA LEU A 153 7.10 -14.46 -1.58
C LEU A 153 6.50 -13.60 -0.45
N VAL A 154 6.40 -12.28 -0.64
CA VAL A 154 5.74 -11.39 0.33
C VAL A 154 4.30 -11.82 0.55
N TYR A 155 3.54 -12.08 -0.51
CA TYR A 155 2.13 -12.49 -0.41
C TYR A 155 1.96 -13.82 0.36
N LEU A 156 2.71 -14.86 -0.01
CA LEU A 156 2.61 -16.18 0.62
C LEU A 156 3.08 -16.17 2.08
N LEU A 157 4.22 -15.51 2.38
CA LEU A 157 4.69 -15.39 3.76
C LEU A 157 3.73 -14.57 4.62
N SER A 158 3.02 -13.60 4.03
CA SER A 158 1.99 -12.84 4.75
C SER A 158 0.75 -13.68 5.07
N ILE A 159 0.36 -14.64 4.22
CA ILE A 159 -0.67 -15.63 4.57
C ILE A 159 -0.22 -16.46 5.77
N LEU A 160 1.02 -16.96 5.76
CA LEU A 160 1.58 -17.70 6.90
C LEU A 160 1.64 -16.83 8.16
N GLY A 161 2.05 -15.56 8.02
CA GLY A 161 2.04 -14.58 9.09
C GLY A 161 0.65 -14.35 9.68
N GLY A 162 -0.38 -14.30 8.83
CA GLY A 162 -1.77 -14.22 9.28
C GLY A 162 -2.19 -15.44 10.10
N SER A 163 -1.92 -16.64 9.59
CA SER A 163 -2.22 -17.88 10.32
C SER A 163 -1.45 -17.98 11.63
N ALA A 164 -0.19 -17.55 11.66
CA ALA A 164 0.60 -17.44 12.89
C ALA A 164 0.01 -16.43 13.88
N GLY A 165 -0.49 -15.29 13.39
CA GLY A 165 -1.20 -14.30 14.21
C GLY A 165 -2.45 -14.89 14.85
N VAL A 166 -3.30 -15.55 14.07
CA VAL A 166 -4.51 -16.23 14.58
C VAL A 166 -4.15 -17.27 15.64
N TRP A 167 -3.10 -18.06 15.41
CA TRP A 167 -2.64 -19.06 16.37
C TRP A 167 -2.15 -18.42 17.67
N PHE A 168 -1.20 -17.49 17.57
CA PHE A 168 -0.58 -16.82 18.71
C PHE A 168 -1.62 -16.13 19.61
N PHE A 169 -2.51 -15.35 19.01
CA PHE A 169 -3.57 -14.68 19.75
C PHE A 169 -4.66 -15.65 20.23
N GLY A 170 -4.87 -16.76 19.51
CA GLY A 170 -5.72 -17.85 19.95
C GLY A 170 -5.21 -18.51 21.24
N GLU A 171 -3.91 -18.75 21.36
CA GLU A 171 -3.31 -19.24 22.62
C GLU A 171 -3.39 -18.19 23.72
N LEU A 172 -3.06 -16.93 23.40
CA LEU A 172 -3.01 -15.84 24.38
C LEU A 172 -4.38 -15.48 24.98
N MET A 173 -5.46 -15.58 24.18
CA MET A 173 -6.80 -15.09 24.56
C MET A 173 -7.85 -16.22 24.68
N GLY A 174 -7.45 -17.49 24.58
CA GLY A 174 -8.37 -18.63 24.70
C GLY A 174 -9.29 -18.83 23.48
N GLY A 175 -8.81 -18.53 22.28
CA GLY A 175 -9.58 -18.50 21.02
C GLY A 175 -9.11 -19.50 19.95
N LEU A 176 -8.44 -20.61 20.32
CA LEU A 176 -7.88 -21.56 19.34
C LEU A 176 -8.90 -22.25 18.44
N ASN A 177 -10.16 -22.39 18.87
CA ASN A 177 -11.22 -22.98 18.08
C ASN A 177 -11.94 -21.93 17.21
N THR A 178 -11.18 -21.26 16.34
CA THR A 178 -11.69 -20.23 15.43
C THR A 178 -11.44 -20.61 13.98
N ASN A 179 -12.45 -20.49 13.12
CA ASN A 179 -12.34 -20.81 11.71
C ASN A 179 -11.95 -19.55 10.92
N THR A 180 -10.85 -19.63 10.16
CA THR A 180 -10.35 -18.54 9.32
C THR A 180 -10.18 -19.01 7.88
N VAL A 181 -10.60 -18.17 6.93
CA VAL A 181 -10.47 -18.36 5.48
C VAL A 181 -10.24 -17.01 4.80
N GLY A 182 -9.63 -17.02 3.62
CA GLY A 182 -9.58 -15.88 2.72
C GLY A 182 -8.18 -15.31 2.51
N ALA A 183 -8.01 -14.64 1.36
CA ALA A 183 -6.76 -14.02 0.92
C ALA A 183 -6.32 -12.81 1.76
N SER A 184 -7.16 -12.35 2.68
CA SER A 184 -6.99 -11.06 3.38
C SER A 184 -5.69 -10.97 4.21
N GLY A 185 -5.19 -12.06 4.80
CA GLY A 185 -3.87 -12.07 5.46
C GLY A 185 -2.73 -11.70 4.50
N GLY A 186 -2.77 -12.23 3.28
CA GLY A 186 -1.84 -11.86 2.21
C GLY A 186 -1.98 -10.39 1.79
N ILE A 187 -3.22 -9.90 1.66
CA ILE A 187 -3.54 -8.52 1.27
C ILE A 187 -3.07 -7.51 2.32
N PHE A 188 -3.26 -7.79 3.61
CA PHE A 188 -2.73 -6.94 4.68
C PHE A 188 -1.20 -6.92 4.66
N GLY A 189 -0.56 -8.05 4.33
CA GLY A 189 0.86 -8.08 4.05
C GLY A 189 1.27 -7.17 2.90
N LEU A 190 0.47 -7.10 1.83
CA LEU A 190 0.69 -6.15 0.73
C LEU A 190 0.48 -4.70 1.18
N PHE A 191 -0.43 -4.40 2.11
CA PHE A 191 -0.53 -3.06 2.70
C PHE A 191 0.75 -2.69 3.46
N GLY A 192 1.30 -3.62 4.24
CA GLY A 192 2.58 -3.45 4.93
C GLY A 192 3.74 -3.26 3.96
N ALA A 193 3.79 -4.06 2.90
CA ALA A 193 4.78 -3.92 1.83
C ALA A 193 4.70 -2.54 1.15
N PHE A 194 3.49 -2.09 0.81
CA PHE A 194 3.27 -0.79 0.18
C PHE A 194 3.67 0.37 1.09
N PHE A 195 3.37 0.27 2.38
CA PHE A 195 3.82 1.24 3.39
C PHE A 195 5.36 1.33 3.44
N VAL A 196 6.04 0.19 3.54
CA VAL A 196 7.52 0.13 3.59
C VAL A 196 8.13 0.70 2.31
N LEU A 197 7.66 0.27 1.14
CA LEU A 197 8.17 0.74 -0.14
C LEU A 197 7.97 2.25 -0.33
N THR A 198 6.80 2.76 0.07
CA THR A 198 6.50 4.20 0.01
C THR A 198 7.46 4.99 0.91
N LYS A 199 7.66 4.54 2.16
CA LYS A 199 8.58 5.18 3.10
C LYS A 199 10.03 5.18 2.61
N LEU A 200 10.53 4.03 2.14
CA LEU A 200 11.91 3.89 1.66
C LEU A 200 12.19 4.74 0.42
N ARG A 201 11.16 5.10 -0.36
CA ARG A 201 11.27 5.96 -1.54
C ARG A 201 10.96 7.43 -1.26
N GLY A 202 10.77 7.82 0.00
CA GLY A 202 10.46 9.20 0.39
C GLY A 202 9.05 9.68 0.00
N GLY A 203 8.12 8.77 -0.27
CA GLY A 203 6.74 9.10 -0.64
C GLY A 203 5.83 9.38 0.57
N GLU A 204 4.67 9.97 0.30
CA GLU A 204 3.65 10.22 1.32
C GLU A 204 2.94 8.91 1.73
N SER A 205 3.17 8.45 2.96
CA SER A 205 2.58 7.22 3.49
C SER A 205 1.21 7.42 4.16
N ARG A 206 0.75 8.67 4.31
CA ARG A 206 -0.50 8.98 5.04
C ARG A 206 -1.73 8.23 4.47
N PRO A 207 -1.94 8.15 3.15
CA PRO A 207 -3.10 7.44 2.60
C PRO A 207 -3.13 5.96 2.96
N ILE A 208 -1.99 5.26 2.84
CA ILE A 208 -1.92 3.83 3.19
C ILE A 208 -2.05 3.61 4.70
N THR A 209 -1.48 4.50 5.52
CA THR A 209 -1.64 4.43 6.98
C THR A 209 -3.11 4.56 7.38
N ILE A 210 -3.84 5.53 6.80
CA ILE A 210 -5.28 5.70 7.05
C ILE A 210 -6.05 4.44 6.63
N LEU A 211 -5.75 3.90 5.45
CA LEU A 211 -6.42 2.68 4.97
C LEU A 211 -6.19 1.48 5.91
N ILE A 212 -4.95 1.29 6.38
CA ILE A 212 -4.62 0.23 7.35
C ILE A 212 -5.44 0.42 8.63
N VAL A 213 -5.46 1.62 9.20
CA VAL A 213 -6.19 1.90 10.45
C VAL A 213 -7.68 1.64 10.27
N ILE A 214 -8.29 2.12 9.19
CA ILE A 214 -9.72 1.92 8.92
C ILE A 214 -10.04 0.42 8.82
N ASN A 215 -9.25 -0.34 8.05
CA ASN A 215 -9.50 -1.77 7.89
C ASN A 215 -9.28 -2.54 9.20
N PHE A 216 -8.33 -2.10 10.04
CA PHE A 216 -8.08 -2.73 11.34
C PHE A 216 -9.23 -2.46 12.32
N VAL A 217 -9.69 -1.21 12.41
CA VAL A 217 -10.88 -0.84 13.20
C VAL A 217 -12.10 -1.62 12.72
N TYR A 218 -12.31 -1.72 11.41
CA TYR A 218 -13.38 -2.52 10.83
C TYR A 218 -13.30 -3.99 11.26
N GLY A 219 -12.10 -4.58 11.31
CA GLY A 219 -11.89 -5.95 11.79
C GLY A 219 -12.25 -6.18 13.26
N PHE A 220 -12.14 -5.17 14.12
CA PHE A 220 -12.60 -5.27 15.51
C PHE A 220 -14.11 -5.08 15.67
N LEU A 221 -14.72 -4.24 14.83
CA LEU A 221 -16.13 -3.88 14.95
C LEU A 221 -17.08 -4.95 14.35
N PHE A 222 -16.62 -5.71 13.36
CA PHE A 222 -17.47 -6.65 12.62
C PHE A 222 -17.09 -8.11 12.91
N PRO A 223 -17.97 -8.87 13.59
CA PRO A 223 -17.77 -10.31 13.81
C PRO A 223 -17.58 -11.08 12.49
N GLY A 224 -16.73 -12.10 12.51
CA GLY A 224 -16.40 -12.90 11.32
C GLY A 224 -15.21 -12.37 10.51
N ILE A 225 -14.59 -11.27 10.95
CA ILE A 225 -13.33 -10.77 10.40
C ILE A 225 -12.18 -11.11 11.33
N SER A 226 -11.17 -11.79 10.79
CA SER A 226 -10.00 -12.23 11.55
C SER A 226 -8.95 -11.11 11.65
N TRP A 227 -9.13 -10.18 12.60
CA TRP A 227 -8.18 -9.09 12.83
C TRP A 227 -6.78 -9.63 13.18
N GLN A 228 -6.69 -10.81 13.81
CA GLN A 228 -5.43 -11.48 14.14
C GLN A 228 -4.67 -11.86 12.86
N ALA A 229 -5.39 -12.38 11.85
CA ALA A 229 -4.80 -12.69 10.55
C ALA A 229 -4.32 -11.42 9.84
N HIS A 230 -5.07 -10.34 9.96
CA HIS A 230 -4.72 -9.04 9.38
C HIS A 230 -3.46 -8.46 10.01
N LEU A 231 -3.35 -8.50 11.35
CA LEU A 231 -2.16 -8.03 12.06
C LEU A 231 -0.93 -8.86 11.71
N GLY A 232 -1.03 -10.18 11.78
CA GLY A 232 0.07 -11.09 11.49
C GLY A 232 0.55 -10.95 10.04
N GLY A 233 -0.39 -10.86 9.09
CA GLY A 233 -0.08 -10.61 7.69
C GLY A 233 0.62 -9.27 7.46
N LEU A 234 0.09 -8.19 8.05
CA LEU A 234 0.66 -6.84 7.95
C LEU A 234 2.11 -6.79 8.45
N VAL A 235 2.37 -7.35 9.64
CA VAL A 235 3.70 -7.36 10.26
C VAL A 235 4.70 -8.14 9.42
N ILE A 236 4.34 -9.37 9.01
CA ILE A 236 5.24 -10.21 8.21
C ILE A 236 5.48 -9.60 6.83
N GLY A 237 4.44 -9.09 6.15
CA GLY A 237 4.59 -8.46 4.84
C GLY A 237 5.49 -7.23 4.87
N ALA A 238 5.34 -6.38 5.90
CA ALA A 238 6.21 -5.24 6.13
C ALA A 238 7.66 -5.67 6.39
N LEU A 239 7.87 -6.62 7.30
CA LEU A 239 9.20 -7.11 7.68
C LEU A 239 9.94 -7.75 6.50
N VAL A 240 9.30 -8.67 5.79
CA VAL A 240 9.87 -9.35 4.62
C VAL A 240 10.23 -8.34 3.54
N THR A 241 9.34 -7.39 3.26
CA THR A 241 9.61 -6.34 2.27
C THR A 241 10.82 -5.48 2.68
N TRP A 242 10.91 -5.11 3.96
CA TRP A 242 12.05 -4.33 4.46
C TRP A 242 13.37 -5.10 4.31
N ILE A 243 13.39 -6.40 4.66
CA ILE A 243 14.58 -7.26 4.50
C ILE A 243 15.01 -7.33 3.03
N LEU A 244 14.08 -7.60 2.12
CA LEU A 244 14.37 -7.70 0.68
C LEU A 244 15.00 -6.41 0.14
N GLN A 245 14.49 -5.24 0.53
CA GLN A 245 15.02 -3.96 0.10
C GLN A 245 16.42 -3.65 0.69
N ARG A 246 16.74 -4.15 1.88
CA ARG A 246 18.07 -3.99 2.48
C ARG A 246 19.12 -4.85 1.80
N VAL A 247 18.78 -6.09 1.46
CA VAL A 247 19.69 -7.00 0.74
C VAL A 247 20.02 -6.43 -0.65
N ASP A 248 19.01 -5.96 -1.39
CA ASP A 248 19.23 -5.35 -2.72
C ASP A 248 20.11 -4.10 -2.67
N GLY A 249 19.90 -3.25 -1.66
CA GLY A 249 20.69 -2.03 -1.48
C GLY A 249 22.16 -2.32 -1.19
N ALA A 250 22.47 -3.43 -0.53
CA ALA A 250 23.84 -3.88 -0.29
C ALA A 250 24.49 -4.39 -1.59
N THR A 251 23.76 -5.17 -2.40
CA THR A 251 24.29 -5.73 -3.66
C THR A 251 24.52 -4.67 -4.74
N ARG A 252 23.77 -3.56 -4.75
CA ARG A 252 23.97 -2.45 -5.72
C ARG A 252 25.08 -1.48 -5.35
N ARG A 253 25.65 -1.58 -4.14
CA ARG A 253 26.76 -0.74 -3.66
C ARG A 253 28.13 -1.43 -3.81
N GLN A 254 28.14 -2.67 -4.28
CA GLN A 254 29.33 -3.42 -4.69
C GLN A 254 29.44 -3.36 -6.21
#